data_AF-W7WKP0-F1
#
_entry.id   AF-W7WKP0-F1
#
_cell.length_a   1.000
_cell.length_b   1.000
_cell.length_c   1.000
_cell.angle_alpha   90.00
_cell.angle_beta   90.00
_cell.angle_gamma   90.00
#
_symmetry.space_group_name_H-M   'P 1'
#
loop_
_entity.id
_entity.type
_entity.pdbx_description
1 polymer ?
#
loop_
_entity_poly.entity_id
_entity_poly.type
_entity_poly.pdbx_seq_one_letter_code
_entity_poly.pdbx_strand_id
1 'polypeptide(L)' 'MAAEGRVHTVAELPDDIRRQLPAIAVGGSIYSAEAANRFLIINGQIFHEKDKLGPELVLEQIKLKAAVLRFKGYRYEITY' A
#
# COMPACT_ATOMS: atom_id res chain seq x y z
N MET A 1 4.47 23.76 -8.86
CA MET A 1 3.57 22.89 -9.66
C MET A 1 3.52 21.54 -8.99
N ALA A 2 2.31 21.09 -8.63
CA ALA A 2 2.06 20.08 -7.59
C ALA A 2 2.38 18.65 -8.03
N ALA A 3 3.28 17.98 -7.31
CA ALA A 3 3.44 16.53 -7.35
C ALA A 3 3.55 15.92 -5.94
N GLU A 4 3.08 16.61 -4.90
CA GLU A 4 3.29 16.18 -3.50
C GLU A 4 2.19 15.25 -2.95
N GLY A 5 1.23 14.79 -3.76
CA GLY A 5 0.11 14.00 -3.23
C GLY A 5 -0.66 13.12 -4.20
N ARG A 6 -0.20 12.89 -5.43
CA ARG A 6 -0.94 11.99 -6.34
C ARG A 6 -0.59 10.55 -6.03
N VAL A 7 -1.61 9.77 -5.69
CA VAL A 7 -1.51 8.33 -5.57
C VAL A 7 -1.55 7.77 -6.99
N HIS A 8 -0.48 7.08 -7.38
CA HIS A 8 -0.35 6.44 -8.68
C HIS A 8 -1.00 5.06 -8.65
N THR A 9 -1.37 4.53 -9.81
CA THR A 9 -1.64 3.08 -9.88
C THR A 9 -0.32 2.33 -10.03
N VAL A 10 -0.31 1.03 -9.71
CA VAL A 10 0.84 0.16 -10.02
C VAL A 10 1.24 0.29 -11.50
N ALA A 11 0.28 0.57 -12.40
CA ALA A 11 0.51 0.77 -13.82
C ALA A 11 1.28 2.03 -14.19
N GLU A 12 1.20 3.07 -13.37
CA GLU A 12 1.89 4.34 -13.59
C GLU A 12 3.29 4.38 -12.97
N LEU A 13 3.65 3.36 -12.19
CA LEU A 13 4.99 3.27 -11.63
C LEU A 13 6.01 2.94 -12.73
N PRO A 14 7.25 3.48 -12.64
CA PRO A 14 8.34 3.11 -13.55
C PRO A 14 8.59 1.60 -13.55
N ASP A 15 9.01 1.04 -14.69
CA ASP A 15 9.27 -0.40 -14.82
C ASP A 15 10.28 -0.93 -13.80
N ASP A 16 11.32 -0.14 -13.48
CA ASP A 16 12.32 -0.49 -12.46
C ASP A 16 11.68 -0.68 -11.08
N ILE A 17 10.76 0.22 -10.72
CA ILE A 17 10.00 0.15 -9.48
C ILE A 17 9.04 -1.03 -9.50
N ARG A 18 8.23 -1.17 -10.57
CA ARG A 18 7.27 -2.27 -10.72
C ARG A 18 7.93 -3.64 -10.61
N ARG A 19 9.15 -3.80 -11.13
CA ARG A 19 9.93 -5.04 -11.03
C ARG A 19 10.47 -5.32 -9.64
N GLN A 20 10.66 -4.28 -8.82
CA GLN A 20 11.12 -4.40 -7.43
C GLN A 20 9.95 -4.50 -6.45
N LEU A 21 8.71 -4.27 -6.89
CA LEU A 21 7.54 -4.45 -6.04
C LEU A 21 7.49 -5.92 -5.59
N PRO A 22 7.39 -6.17 -4.28
CA PRO A 22 7.17 -7.52 -3.80
C PRO A 22 5.81 -8.04 -4.30
N ALA A 23 5.67 -9.35 -4.39
CA ALA A 23 4.38 -9.96 -4.67
C ALA A 23 3.42 -9.66 -3.51
N ILE A 24 2.52 -8.70 -3.70
CA ILE A 24 1.48 -8.34 -2.72
C ILE A 24 0.27 -9.24 -2.99
N ALA A 25 0.10 -10.28 -2.18
CA ALA A 25 -1.11 -11.08 -2.17
C ALA A 25 -2.02 -10.60 -1.03
N VAL A 26 -3.05 -9.82 -1.34
CA VAL A 26 -4.03 -9.40 -0.33
C VAL A 26 -4.95 -10.59 -0.03
N GLY A 27 -4.79 -11.20 1.13
CA GLY A 27 -5.64 -12.29 1.61
C GLY A 27 -6.94 -11.79 2.24
N GLY A 28 -6.99 -10.52 2.62
CA GLY A 28 -8.16 -9.87 3.18
C GLY A 28 -7.82 -8.50 3.75
N SER A 29 -8.86 -7.78 4.15
CA SER A 29 -8.71 -6.53 4.87
C SER A 29 -9.79 -6.40 5.93
N ILE A 30 -9.44 -5.79 7.04
CA ILE A 30 -10.39 -5.38 8.07
C ILE A 30 -10.42 -3.87 8.06
N TYR A 31 -11.54 -3.34 7.58
CA TYR A 31 -11.82 -1.92 7.65
C TYR A 31 -12.70 -1.63 8.86
N SER A 32 -12.16 -0.85 9.78
CA SER A 32 -12.87 -0.28 10.92
C SER A 32 -13.00 1.23 10.77
N ALA A 33 -13.99 1.86 11.39
CA ALA A 33 -14.06 3.33 11.44
C ALA A 33 -12.81 3.92 12.11
N GLU A 34 -12.29 3.23 13.12
CA GLU A 34 -11.06 3.57 13.83
C GLU A 34 -9.81 3.09 13.08
N ALA A 35 -8.90 4.02 12.76
CA ALA A 35 -7.65 3.71 12.05
C ALA A 35 -6.75 2.71 12.81
N ALA A 36 -6.81 2.72 14.14
CA ALA A 36 -6.06 1.77 14.98
C ALA A 36 -6.53 0.31 14.80
N ASN A 37 -7.80 0.11 14.42
CA ASN A 37 -8.41 -1.20 14.19
C ASN A 37 -8.46 -1.56 12.69
N ARG A 38 -7.75 -0.82 11.84
CA ARG A 38 -7.62 -1.14 10.41
C ARG A 38 -6.36 -1.93 10.17
N PHE A 39 -6.50 -3.06 9.51
CA PHE A 39 -5.36 -3.87 9.11
C PHE A 39 -5.63 -4.60 7.80
N LEU A 40 -4.57 -4.78 7.01
CA LEU A 40 -4.57 -5.57 5.78
C LEU A 40 -3.81 -6.87 6.01
N ILE A 41 -4.31 -7.94 5.41
CA ILE A 41 -3.66 -9.24 5.42
C ILE A 41 -2.93 -9.37 4.08
N ILE A 42 -1.61 -9.33 4.11
CA ILE A 42 -0.75 -9.41 2.92
C ILE A 42 0.19 -10.59 3.09
N ASN A 43 0.16 -11.53 2.15
CA ASN A 43 0.89 -12.80 2.22
C ASN A 43 0.63 -13.56 3.55
N GLY A 44 -0.57 -13.44 4.12
CA GLY A 44 -0.94 -14.06 5.40
C GLY A 44 -0.41 -13.33 6.64
N GLN A 45 0.23 -12.17 6.48
CA GLN A 45 0.69 -11.32 7.58
C GLN A 45 -0.19 -10.08 7.73
N ILE A 46 -0.42 -9.65 8.97
CA ILE A 46 -1.27 -8.51 9.31
C ILE A 46 -0.42 -7.24 9.35
N PHE A 47 -0.83 -6.21 8.60
CA PHE A 47 -0.17 -4.90 8.54
C PHE A 47 -1.15 -3.77 8.85
N HIS A 48 -0.68 -2.76 9.58
CA HIS A 48 -1.45 -1.58 9.96
C HIS A 48 -1.05 -0.35 9.15
N GLU A 49 -1.86 0.71 9.20
CA GLU A 49 -1.45 2.00 8.66
C GLU A 49 -0.10 2.44 9.27
N LYS A 50 0.83 2.88 8.42
CA LYS A 50 2.23 3.25 8.70
C LYS A 50 3.19 2.08 8.96
N ASP A 51 2.74 0.84 8.80
CA ASP A 51 3.58 -0.33 8.98
C ASP A 51 4.49 -0.58 7.76
N LYS A 52 5.62 -1.23 7.97
CA LYS A 52 6.58 -1.60 6.91
C LYS A 52 6.31 -3.02 6.46
N LEU A 53 5.74 -3.16 5.27
CA LEU A 53 5.51 -4.47 4.66
C LEU A 53 6.78 -5.13 4.16
N GLY A 54 7.81 -4.34 3.87
CA GLY A 54 9.04 -4.84 3.30
C GLY A 54 10.16 -3.79 3.22
N PRO A 55 11.30 -4.15 2.61
CA PRO A 55 12.41 -3.23 2.42
C PRO A 55 11.94 -2.07 1.52
N GLU A 56 11.87 -0.88 2.11
CA GLU A 56 11.39 0.35 1.48
C GLU A 56 9.90 0.38 1.09
N LEU A 57 9.10 -0.61 1.50
CA LEU A 57 7.65 -0.63 1.31
C LEU A 57 6.92 -0.33 2.62
N VAL A 58 6.07 0.69 2.61
CA VAL A 58 5.29 1.15 3.76
C VAL A 58 3.80 1.21 3.40
N LEU A 59 2.93 0.78 4.31
CA LEU A 59 1.50 1.04 4.21
C LEU A 59 1.28 2.48 4.63
N GLU A 60 0.93 3.38 3.72
CA GLU A 60 0.61 4.76 4.16
C GLU A 60 -0.81 4.85 4.70
N GLN A 61 -1.76 4.21 4.02
CA GLN A 61 -3.17 4.33 4.37
C GLN A 61 -3.97 3.10 3.96
N ILE A 62 -4.91 2.69 4.82
CA ILE A 62 -5.87 1.62 4.54
C ILE A 62 -7.22 2.26 4.26
N LYS A 63 -7.76 2.02 3.07
CA LYS A 63 -9.11 2.43 2.67
C LYS A 63 -10.04 1.22 2.65
N LEU A 64 -11.34 1.49 2.48
CA LEU A 64 -12.40 0.48 2.49
C LEU A 64 -12.22 -0.63 1.42
N LYS A 65 -11.76 -0.27 0.22
CA LYS A 65 -11.57 -1.18 -0.94
C LYS A 65 -10.23 -0.98 -1.63
N ALA A 66 -9.33 -0.28 -0.97
CA ALA A 66 -8.03 0.07 -1.52
C ALA A 66 -7.03 0.25 -0.39
N ALA A 67 -5.76 0.15 -0.69
CA ALA A 67 -4.69 0.50 0.22
C ALA A 67 -3.68 1.37 -0.51
N VAL A 68 -3.24 2.45 0.14
CA VAL A 68 -2.15 3.31 -0.35
C VAL A 68 -0.87 2.81 0.27
N LEU A 69 0.07 2.44 -0.59
CA LEU A 69 1.41 2.04 -0.22
C LEU A 69 2.40 3.08 -0.72
N ARG A 70 3.53 3.16 -0.03
CA ARG A 70 4.67 3.96 -0.45
C ARG A 70 5.89 3.06 -0.60
N PHE A 71 6.45 3.06 -1.79
CA PHE A 71 7.66 2.32 -2.10
C PHE A 71 8.71 3.25 -2.69
N LYS A 72 9.91 3.28 -2.10
CA LYS A 72 11.03 4.14 -2.57
C LYS A 72 10.64 5.62 -2.81
N GLY A 73 9.71 6.14 -2.01
CA GLY A 73 9.18 7.50 -2.18
C GLY A 73 7.97 7.63 -3.12
N TYR A 74 7.66 6.62 -3.92
CA TYR A 74 6.48 6.59 -4.80
C TYR A 74 5.25 6.11 -4.03
N ARG A 75 4.18 6.90 -4.07
CA ARG A 75 2.88 6.53 -3.50
C ARG A 75 2.03 5.88 -4.59
N TYR A 76 1.55 4.68 -4.32
CA TYR A 76 0.62 3.99 -5.22
C TYR A 76 -0.52 3.36 -4.44
N GLU A 77 -1.69 3.25 -5.05
CA GLU A 77 -2.77 2.44 -4.50
C GLU A 77 -2.89 1.10 -5.19
N ILE A 78 -3.32 0.14 -4.38
CA ILE A 78 -3.80 -1.15 -4.83
C ILE A 78 -5.26 -1.28 -4.43
N THR A 79 -6.09 -1.66 -5.38
CA THR A 79 -7.44 -2.16 -5.15
C THR A 79 -7.38 -3.68 -5.06
N TYR A 80 -8.10 -4.26 -4.12
CA TYR A 80 -8.16 -5.70 -3.86
C TYR A 80 -9.61 -6.17 -3.80
#